data_AF-A0AA92G6P4-F1
#
_entry.id   AF-A0AA92G6P4-F1
#
_cell.length_a   1.000
_cell.length_b   1.000
_cell.length_c   1.000
_cell.angle_alpha   90.00
_cell.angle_beta   90.00
_cell.angle_gamma   90.00
#
_symmetry.space_group_name_H-M   'P 1'
#
loop_
_entity.id
_entity.type
_entity.pdbx_description
1 polymer ?
#
loop_
_entity_poly.entity_id
_entity_poly.type
_entity_poly.pdbx_seq_one_letter_code
_entity_poly.pdbx_strand_id
1 'polypeptide(L)'
;MIICAYASCPSGYHNDGKYCMPNSKNSKPIHPKLGSSCPSGWHSDGNWCVANHQNSKQIMEKKGSSCPSGWHSDAKYCVSNR
;
A
#
# COMPACT_ATOMS: atom_id res chain seq x y z
N MET A 1 2.26 20.54 1.81
CA MET A 1 2.11 19.17 1.27
C MET A 1 1.45 18.33 2.33
N ILE A 2 0.14 18.19 2.22
CA ILE A 2 -0.70 17.48 3.17
C ILE A 2 -0.72 16.04 2.67
N ILE A 3 -0.05 15.14 3.38
CA ILE A 3 -0.46 13.73 3.34
C ILE A 3 -1.80 13.76 4.05
N CYS A 4 -2.86 14.05 3.30
CA CYS A 4 -4.20 13.99 3.85
C CYS A 4 -4.28 12.58 4.37
N ALA A 5 -4.50 12.46 5.68
CA ALA A 5 -5.26 11.34 6.19
C ALA A 5 -6.44 11.23 5.23
N TYR A 6 -6.41 10.26 4.31
CA TYR A 6 -7.65 9.71 3.82
C TYR A 6 -8.41 9.45 5.11
N ALA A 7 -9.51 10.15 5.33
CA ALA A 7 -10.07 10.49 6.65
C ALA A 7 -10.38 9.28 7.57
N SER A 8 -10.05 8.07 7.15
CA SER A 8 -10.10 6.84 7.91
C SER A 8 -8.95 5.92 7.47
N CYS A 9 -8.19 5.43 8.44
CA CYS A 9 -7.36 4.24 8.26
C CYS A 9 -8.28 3.04 8.01
N PRO A 10 -7.88 2.07 7.19
CA PRO A 10 -8.68 0.87 6.94
C PRO A 10 -8.87 0.05 8.23
N SER A 11 -9.88 -0.81 8.23
CA SER A 11 -10.23 -1.60 9.41
C SER A 11 -9.07 -2.50 9.86
N GLY A 12 -8.69 -2.43 11.13
CA GLY A 12 -7.50 -3.10 11.69
C GLY A 12 -6.23 -2.25 11.74
N TYR A 13 -6.34 -0.96 11.40
CA TYR A 13 -5.29 0.04 11.57
C TYR A 13 -5.79 1.19 12.46
N HIS A 14 -4.91 1.74 13.29
CA HIS A 14 -5.17 2.97 14.04
C HIS A 14 -4.39 4.14 13.42
N ASN A 15 -4.94 5.34 13.55
CA ASN A 15 -4.25 6.55 13.15
C ASN A 15 -3.23 6.91 14.22
N ASP A 16 -1.96 6.91 13.85
CA ASP A 16 -0.85 7.43 14.67
C ASP A 16 -0.36 8.73 14.00
N GLY A 17 -1.15 9.79 14.21
CA GLY A 17 -0.91 11.11 13.62
C GLY A 17 -1.12 11.15 12.11
N LYS A 18 -0.03 11.07 11.33
CA LYS A 18 -0.08 11.11 9.85
C LYS A 18 0.06 9.74 9.20
N TYR A 19 0.27 8.70 9.99
CA TYR A 19 0.48 7.34 9.53
C TYR A 19 -0.63 6.42 10.06
N CYS A 20 -0.95 5.38 9.30
CA CYS A 20 -1.83 4.32 9.76
C CYS A 20 -0.95 3.17 10.26
N MET A 21 -1.02 2.89 11.56
CA MET A 21 -0.27 1.85 12.23
C MET A 21 -1.13 0.57 12.37
N PRO A 22 -0.59 -0.62 12.10
CA PRO A 22 -1.33 -1.87 12.24
C PRO A 22 -1.64 -2.16 13.72
N ASN A 23 -2.89 -2.54 14.02
CA ASN A 23 -3.27 -2.96 15.38
C ASN A 23 -2.68 -4.33 15.78
N SER A 24 -2.19 -5.12 14.82
CA SER A 24 -1.64 -6.45 15.08
C SER A 24 -0.55 -6.80 14.07
N LYS A 25 0.36 -7.70 14.45
CA LYS A 25 1.35 -8.28 13.52
C LYS A 25 0.70 -9.03 12.34
N ASN A 26 -0.56 -9.42 12.51
CA ASN A 26 -1.41 -10.06 11.51
C ASN A 26 -2.23 -9.05 10.69
N SER A 27 -1.97 -7.75 10.80
CA SER A 27 -2.63 -6.78 9.93
C SER A 27 -2.08 -6.91 8.51
N LYS A 28 -2.98 -6.97 7.53
CA LYS A 28 -2.59 -7.05 6.11
C LYS A 28 -1.92 -5.74 5.71
N PRO A 29 -0.78 -5.75 5.01
CA PRO A 29 -0.12 -4.52 4.63
C PRO A 29 -1.06 -3.65 3.78
N ILE A 30 -1.00 -2.34 4.00
CA ILE A 30 -1.81 -1.33 3.32
C ILE A 30 -0.91 -0.32 2.65
N HIS A 31 -1.36 0.23 1.54
CA HIS A 31 -0.64 1.28 0.83
C HIS A 31 -1.61 2.31 0.28
N PRO A 32 -1.29 3.62 0.30
CA PRO A 32 -2.14 4.62 -0.33
C PRO A 32 -2.33 4.33 -1.83
N LYS A 33 -3.57 4.48 -2.31
CA LYS A 33 -3.91 4.32 -3.72
C LYS A 33 -3.36 5.50 -4.52
N LEU A 34 -2.57 5.22 -5.56
CA LEU A 34 -1.89 6.16 -6.43
C LEU A 34 -2.61 6.11 -7.78
N GLY A 35 -3.65 6.94 -7.91
CA GLY A 35 -4.54 6.94 -9.08
C GLY A 35 -5.73 6.01 -8.90
N SER A 36 -6.11 5.29 -9.96
CA SER A 36 -7.38 4.54 -9.99
C SER A 36 -7.25 3.06 -9.67
N SER A 37 -6.06 2.46 -9.77
CA SER A 37 -5.88 1.01 -9.73
C SER A 37 -4.80 0.58 -8.73
N CYS A 38 -5.01 -0.56 -8.08
CA CYS A 38 -4.03 -1.22 -7.23
C CYS A 38 -3.25 -2.28 -8.03
N PRO A 39 -2.02 -2.61 -7.61
CA PRO A 39 -1.19 -3.60 -8.30
C PRO A 39 -1.67 -5.03 -8.06
N SER A 40 -1.13 -5.98 -8.81
CA SER A 40 -1.48 -7.40 -8.71
C SER A 40 -1.27 -7.97 -7.29
N GLY A 41 -2.28 -8.66 -6.76
CA GLY A 41 -2.28 -9.23 -5.39
C GLY A 41 -2.77 -8.29 -4.28
N TRP A 42 -3.26 -7.11 -4.68
CA TRP A 42 -3.86 -6.10 -3.80
C TRP A 42 -5.26 -5.73 -4.30
N HIS A 43 -6.18 -5.44 -3.38
CA HIS A 43 -7.51 -4.94 -3.70
C HIS A 43 -7.64 -3.47 -3.34
N SER A 44 -8.42 -2.73 -4.13
CA SER A 44 -8.73 -1.33 -3.84
C SER A 44 -9.88 -1.26 -2.83
N ASP A 45 -9.57 -0.78 -1.62
CA ASP A 45 -10.53 -0.48 -0.58
C ASP A 45 -10.61 1.05 -0.42
N GLY A 46 -11.54 1.66 -1.18
CA GLY A 46 -11.67 3.12 -1.28
C GLY A 46 -10.41 3.80 -1.82
N ASN A 47 -9.69 4.49 -0.93
CA ASN A 47 -8.46 5.22 -1.22
C ASN A 47 -7.18 4.46 -0.82
N TRP A 48 -7.33 3.25 -0.32
CA TRP A 48 -6.22 2.39 0.08
C TRP A 48 -6.18 1.16 -0.82
N CYS A 49 -4.98 0.68 -1.08
CA CYS A 49 -4.75 -0.66 -1.56
C CYS A 49 -4.47 -1.52 -0.35
N VAL A 50 -5.23 -2.60 -0.20
CA VAL A 50 -5.08 -3.56 0.89
C VAL A 50 -4.62 -4.89 0.29
N ALA A 51 -3.61 -5.49 0.89
CA ALA A 51 -3.13 -6.78 0.45
C ALA A 51 -4.19 -7.87 0.65
N ASN A 52 -4.21 -8.87 -0.24
CA ASN A 52 -5.06 -10.04 -0.03
C ASN A 52 -4.59 -10.89 1.17
N HIS A 53 -3.28 -11.00 1.38
CA HIS A 53 -2.67 -11.78 2.45
C HIS A 53 -1.65 -10.97 3.27
N GLN A 54 -1.39 -11.41 4.50
CA GLN A 54 -0.34 -10.86 5.37
C GLN A 54 1.04 -10.94 4.69
N ASN A 55 1.29 -12.07 4.01
CA ASN A 55 2.50 -12.36 3.27
C ASN A 55 2.42 -11.95 1.80
N SER A 56 1.46 -11.08 1.43
CA SER A 56 1.47 -10.51 0.08
C SER A 56 2.75 -9.72 -0.14
N LYS A 57 3.17 -9.73 -1.41
CA LYS A 57 4.26 -8.91 -1.92
C LYS A 57 4.09 -7.48 -1.45
N GLN A 58 5.14 -6.94 -0.85
CA GLN A 58 5.20 -5.53 -0.50
C GLN A 58 5.11 -4.70 -1.78
N ILE A 59 4.48 -3.53 -1.66
CA ILE A 59 4.37 -2.56 -2.75
C ILE A 59 4.87 -1.22 -2.27
N MET A 60 5.41 -0.44 -3.19
CA MET A 60 5.79 0.93 -2.93
C MET A 60 5.45 1.84 -4.12
N GLU A 61 5.35 3.13 -3.84
CA GLU A 61 5.27 4.16 -4.86
C GLU A 61 6.45 4.08 -5.83
N LYS A 62 6.17 4.01 -7.13
CA LYS A 62 7.23 4.15 -8.13
C LYS A 62 7.67 5.61 -8.21
N LYS A 63 8.72 5.98 -7.47
CA LYS A 63 9.39 7.28 -7.61
C LYS A 63 10.36 7.28 -8.79
N GLY A 64 9.83 7.59 -9.99
CA GLY A 64 10.61 7.73 -11.22
C GLY A 64 10.22 6.70 -12.28
N SER A 65 11.18 6.32 -13.13
CA SER A 65 10.92 5.41 -14.26
C SER A 65 11.12 3.93 -13.91
N SER A 66 11.98 3.65 -12.94
CA SER A 66 12.52 2.31 -12.66
C SER A 66 12.23 1.85 -11.24
N CYS A 67 12.00 0.55 -11.05
CA CYS A 67 11.95 -0.07 -9.74
C CYS A 67 13.35 -0.59 -9.33
N PRO A 68 13.67 -0.63 -8.04
CA PRO A 68 14.94 -1.16 -7.56
C PRO A 68 15.07 -2.67 -7.82
N SER A 69 16.31 -3.17 -7.82
CA SER A 69 16.58 -4.61 -8.00
C SER A 69 15.81 -5.46 -7.00
N GLY A 70 15.12 -6.49 -7.50
CA GLY A 70 14.24 -7.35 -6.71
C GLY A 70 12.77 -6.92 -6.71
N TRP A 71 12.43 -5.85 -7.44
CA TRP A 71 11.07 -5.36 -7.62
C TRP A 71 10.73 -5.26 -9.11
N HIS A 72 9.47 -5.49 -9.47
CA HIS A 72 8.96 -5.26 -10.81
C HIS A 72 7.98 -4.09 -10.82
N SER A 73 7.95 -3.34 -11.92
CA SER A 73 7.00 -2.25 -12.11
C SER A 73 5.63 -2.79 -12.48
N ASP A 74 4.63 -2.50 -11.65
CA ASP A 74 3.22 -2.83 -11.88
C ASP A 74 2.41 -1.53 -11.78
N ALA A 75 1.94 -1.03 -12.93
CA ALA A 75 1.30 0.27 -13.06
C ALA A 75 2.13 1.44 -12.47
N LYS A 76 1.64 2.08 -11.39
CA LYS A 76 2.32 3.18 -10.67
C LYS A 76 3.07 2.70 -9.43
N TYR A 77 3.19 1.40 -9.25
CA TYR A 77 3.79 0.76 -8.10
C TYR A 77 4.98 -0.08 -8.50
N CYS A 78 5.88 -0.26 -7.54
CA CYS A 78 6.86 -1.31 -7.58
C CYS A 78 6.37 -2.43 -6.65
N VAL A 79 6.35 -3.66 -7.15
CA VAL A 79 5.92 -4.84 -6.41
C VAL A 79 7.12 -5.75 -6.17
N SER A 80 7.29 -6.23 -4.94
CA SER A 80 8.38 -7.13 -4.57
C SER A 80 8.27 -8.45 -5.34
N ASN A 81 9.38 -8.95 -5.87
CA ASN A 81 9.41 -10.29 -6.45
C ASN A 81 9.27 -11.39 -5.39
N ARG A 82 9.69 -11.11 -4.15
CA ARG A 82 9.64 -12.04 -3.01
C ARG A 82 8.39 -11.84 -2.18
#